data_AF-A0A2V5SCZ1-F1
#
_entry.id   AF-A0A2V5SCZ1-F1
#
_cell.length_a   1.000
_cell.length_b   1.000
_cell.length_c   1.000
_cell.angle_alpha   90.00
_cell.angle_beta   90.00
_cell.angle_gamma   90.00
#
_symmetry.space_group_name_H-M   'P 1'
#
loop_
_entity.id
_entity.type
_entity.pdbx_description
1 polymer ?
#
loop_
_entity_poly.entity_id
_entity_poly.type
_entity_poly.pdbx_seq_one_letter_code
_entity_poly.pdbx_strand_id
1 'polypeptide(L)'
;MRSDSNHSNEHDTSTAAESSQLATSFPAPTRLARRSFLRNLGIGAALLAPGAALITGASRSLAANGNQNENDVLTRGDVAILQLLAAAELIEADLWQQYNELGGVKAAASGYTAGLEILDGDQPQYISDNTDDELSHAAFLNAYLKSKGEQQVDLRQFARLEPSQVSFVPQTGRLTDLKQLSVDTSWWTRYRSTRNPDFGATFANAVPSLHSGQHTAIPRNNAELGDPNNPSDHVKAIAFTAGFHFGFIEQGGTSLYATLAQKVTSLEVLRILLSIGGSEIMHFQTWQDKAGNATPLTDFDPINNSTVTFTDLTTGQPERLQANLIMPEPCEFISPNLSPCAIIRPTGPGQLDATGVIDSFIADGLFNGQSQSFLRLVNALARAADAAQRENGD
;
A
#
# COMPACT_ATOMS: atom_id res chain seq x y z
N MET A 1 -11.05 -55.63 20.41
CA MET A 1 -11.68 -55.01 19.23
C MET A 1 -10.73 -53.95 18.68
N ARG A 2 -10.08 -54.23 17.56
CA ARG A 2 -9.51 -53.23 16.64
C ARG A 2 -9.82 -53.73 15.23
N SER A 3 -10.33 -52.84 14.40
CA SER A 3 -10.90 -53.15 13.09
C SER A 3 -9.85 -53.03 11.99
N ASP A 4 -10.07 -53.83 10.96
CA ASP A 4 -9.31 -54.03 9.73
C ASP A 4 -9.08 -52.79 8.85
N SER A 5 -8.34 -53.04 7.75
CA SER A 5 -8.54 -52.51 6.40
C SER A 5 -8.05 -51.09 6.07
N ASN A 6 -7.52 -50.80 4.87
CA ASN A 6 -6.82 -51.63 3.86
C ASN A 6 -6.20 -50.68 2.80
N HIS A 7 -5.30 -51.21 1.96
CA HIS A 7 -4.93 -50.65 0.63
C HIS A 7 -4.31 -49.24 0.55
N SER A 8 -3.66 -48.84 -0.54
CA SER A 8 -2.60 -49.47 -1.38
C SER A 8 -2.23 -48.43 -2.44
N ASN A 9 -0.95 -48.12 -2.63
CA ASN A 9 -0.52 -47.23 -3.72
C ASN A 9 0.42 -47.95 -4.69
N GLU A 10 0.17 -47.72 -5.97
CA GLU A 10 0.89 -48.23 -7.13
C GLU A 10 2.20 -47.47 -7.33
N HIS A 11 3.21 -48.11 -7.94
CA HIS A 11 4.23 -47.44 -8.74
C HIS A 11 5.00 -48.43 -9.62
N ASP A 12 4.81 -48.33 -10.94
CA ASP A 12 5.66 -48.81 -12.02
C ASP A 12 4.98 -48.39 -13.35
N THR A 13 5.61 -48.01 -14.47
CA THR A 13 7.00 -48.16 -14.97
C THR A 13 7.37 -46.98 -15.89
N SER A 14 8.61 -46.98 -16.44
CA SER A 14 9.19 -45.92 -17.27
C SER A 14 9.20 -46.17 -18.80
N THR A 15 9.64 -45.14 -19.54
CA THR A 15 10.42 -45.17 -20.80
C THR A 15 9.82 -45.53 -22.17
N ALA A 16 9.79 -44.48 -23.02
CA ALA A 16 10.43 -44.37 -24.35
C ALA A 16 9.87 -45.08 -25.62
N ALA A 17 9.31 -44.24 -26.50
CA ALA A 17 9.55 -44.10 -27.95
C ALA A 17 9.81 -45.31 -28.88
N GLU A 18 9.06 -45.36 -30.00
CA GLU A 18 9.60 -45.28 -31.38
C GLU A 18 8.47 -45.20 -32.45
N SER A 19 8.75 -44.59 -33.62
CA SER A 19 7.95 -44.75 -34.85
C SER A 19 8.79 -44.42 -36.09
N SER A 20 8.69 -45.25 -37.14
CA SER A 20 9.68 -45.34 -38.23
C SER A 20 9.35 -44.56 -39.52
N GLN A 21 10.38 -43.93 -40.07
CA GLN A 21 10.90 -43.93 -41.46
C GLN A 21 10.07 -44.65 -42.58
N LEU A 22 10.10 -44.30 -43.89
CA LEU A 22 10.93 -43.37 -44.72
C LEU A 22 10.33 -43.18 -46.16
N ALA A 23 11.01 -42.33 -46.97
CA ALA A 23 11.06 -42.21 -48.46
C ALA A 23 10.15 -41.14 -49.12
N THR A 24 10.52 -40.32 -50.12
CA THR A 24 11.78 -39.93 -50.85
C THR A 24 11.47 -38.66 -51.71
N SER A 25 12.36 -37.88 -52.37
CA SER A 25 13.81 -37.91 -52.65
C SER A 25 14.45 -36.47 -52.66
N PHE A 26 15.08 -36.01 -53.76
CA PHE A 26 15.86 -34.77 -53.98
C PHE A 26 15.86 -34.39 -55.50
N PRO A 27 16.06 -33.12 -55.95
CA PRO A 27 17.40 -32.48 -55.98
C PRO A 27 17.47 -30.94 -55.77
N ALA A 28 18.70 -30.47 -55.50
CA ALA A 28 19.16 -29.07 -55.55
C ALA A 28 20.09 -28.89 -56.80
N PRO A 29 20.84 -27.78 -57.02
CA PRO A 29 20.93 -26.48 -56.32
C PRO A 29 20.97 -25.25 -57.26
N THR A 30 21.15 -24.03 -56.73
CA THR A 30 22.17 -23.04 -57.18
C THR A 30 22.20 -21.79 -56.28
N ARG A 31 23.39 -21.20 -56.09
CA ARG A 31 23.59 -19.85 -55.54
C ARG A 31 24.20 -18.96 -56.64
N LEU A 32 23.83 -17.68 -56.70
CA LEU A 32 24.74 -16.52 -56.71
C LEU A 32 23.94 -15.20 -56.70
N ALA A 33 24.61 -14.06 -56.47
CA ALA A 33 23.99 -12.85 -55.89
C ALA A 33 24.33 -11.52 -56.62
N ARG A 34 23.72 -10.42 -56.10
CA ARG A 34 23.89 -8.98 -56.45
C ARG A 34 23.04 -8.54 -57.67
N ARG A 35 22.40 -7.36 -57.70
CA ARG A 35 22.67 -6.01 -57.12
C ARG A 35 21.33 -5.40 -56.61
N SER A 36 21.19 -4.75 -55.44
CA SER A 36 21.81 -3.53 -54.87
C SER A 36 21.26 -2.19 -55.41
N PHE A 37 20.46 -1.48 -54.60
CA PHE A 37 20.75 -0.08 -54.24
C PHE A 37 20.21 0.28 -52.83
N LEU A 38 20.84 1.27 -52.19
CA LEU A 38 20.69 1.66 -50.77
C LEU A 38 20.25 3.13 -50.64
N ARG A 39 19.88 3.52 -49.41
CA ARG A 39 19.58 4.87 -48.84
C ARG A 39 18.09 5.14 -48.59
N ASN A 40 17.66 5.71 -47.46
CA ASN A 40 18.34 6.07 -46.19
C ASN A 40 17.29 5.98 -45.06
N LEU A 41 17.54 5.23 -43.98
CA LEU A 41 18.06 5.72 -42.68
C LEU A 41 17.14 6.70 -41.94
N GLY A 42 16.58 6.20 -40.83
CA GLY A 42 15.82 6.92 -39.82
C GLY A 42 15.68 6.08 -38.55
N ILE A 43 16.79 5.52 -38.05
CA ILE A 43 16.80 4.75 -36.80
C ILE A 43 16.68 5.75 -35.63
N GLY A 44 15.43 6.07 -35.28
CA GLY A 44 15.11 6.67 -33.99
C GLY A 44 15.17 5.58 -32.92
N ALA A 45 16.16 5.66 -32.04
CA ALA A 45 16.27 4.75 -30.90
C ALA A 45 15.17 5.06 -29.88
N ALA A 46 14.00 4.44 -30.05
CA ALA A 46 13.02 4.33 -28.98
C ALA A 46 13.62 3.40 -27.91
N LEU A 47 14.26 4.00 -26.90
CA LEU A 47 14.60 3.31 -25.66
C LEU A 47 13.28 2.84 -25.03
N LEU A 48 12.96 1.57 -25.21
CA LEU A 48 11.83 0.92 -24.56
C LEU A 48 12.11 0.80 -23.06
N ALA A 49 11.91 1.89 -22.34
CA ALA A 49 11.76 1.84 -20.90
C ALA A 49 10.52 0.99 -20.57
N PRO A 50 10.60 0.06 -19.61
CA PRO A 50 9.40 -0.58 -19.07
C PRO A 50 8.49 0.51 -18.50
N GLY A 51 7.30 0.64 -19.10
CA GLY A 51 6.33 1.70 -18.80
C GLY A 51 5.54 2.23 -20.00
N ALA A 52 6.07 2.16 -21.23
CA ALA A 52 5.38 2.70 -22.41
C ALA A 52 4.31 1.76 -23.04
N ALA A 53 4.25 0.49 -22.62
CA ALA A 53 3.30 -0.50 -23.13
C ALA A 53 1.97 -0.55 -22.34
N LEU A 54 1.82 0.26 -21.27
CA LEU A 54 0.69 0.17 -20.34
C LEU A 54 -0.62 0.81 -20.84
N ILE A 55 -0.62 1.53 -21.97
CA ILE A 55 -1.83 2.12 -22.55
C ILE A 55 -1.86 1.97 -24.09
N THR A 56 -1.72 0.74 -24.59
CA THR A 56 -2.01 0.44 -26.00
C THR A 56 -2.78 -0.87 -26.16
N GLY A 57 -4.11 -0.76 -26.21
CA GLY A 57 -5.01 -1.70 -26.87
C GLY A 57 -4.86 -3.19 -26.51
N ALA A 58 -5.51 -3.62 -25.43
CA ALA A 58 -5.89 -5.01 -25.28
C ALA A 58 -6.90 -5.39 -26.39
N SER A 59 -6.39 -5.92 -27.50
CA SER A 59 -7.20 -6.49 -28.57
C SER A 59 -8.00 -7.67 -28.01
N ARG A 60 -9.28 -7.46 -27.68
CA ARG A 60 -10.21 -8.54 -27.32
C ARG A 60 -10.40 -9.48 -28.51
N SER A 61 -9.55 -10.50 -28.56
CA SER A 61 -9.69 -11.64 -29.45
C SER A 61 -9.17 -12.87 -28.71
N LEU A 62 -10.09 -13.59 -28.05
CA LEU A 62 -10.17 -15.04 -27.98
C LEU A 62 -11.40 -15.46 -27.15
N ALA A 63 -12.01 -16.59 -27.51
CA ALA A 63 -13.13 -17.25 -26.84
C ALA A 63 -14.46 -16.46 -26.74
N ALA A 64 -15.13 -16.29 -27.89
CA ALA A 64 -16.59 -16.18 -27.89
C ALA A 64 -17.19 -17.54 -27.49
N ASN A 65 -17.54 -17.69 -26.20
CA ASN A 65 -18.40 -18.76 -25.72
C ASN A 65 -19.64 -18.11 -25.10
N GLY A 66 -20.79 -18.28 -25.74
CA GLY A 66 -21.99 -17.49 -25.45
C GLY A 66 -22.63 -17.83 -24.12
N ASN A 67 -22.35 -17.02 -23.09
CA ASN A 67 -23.23 -16.69 -21.95
C ASN A 67 -22.60 -15.64 -21.01
N GLN A 68 -21.81 -14.70 -21.54
CA GLN A 68 -21.37 -13.54 -20.76
C GLN A 68 -22.52 -12.53 -20.72
N ASN A 69 -23.11 -12.36 -19.53
CA ASN A 69 -24.01 -11.25 -19.26
C ASN A 69 -23.23 -9.94 -19.45
N GLU A 70 -23.86 -8.90 -20.01
CA GLU A 70 -23.23 -7.57 -20.16
C GLU A 70 -22.75 -7.00 -18.81
N ASN A 71 -23.37 -7.44 -17.71
CA ASN A 71 -23.01 -7.16 -16.32
C ASN A 71 -21.63 -7.68 -15.84
N ASP A 72 -20.94 -8.54 -16.60
CA ASP A 72 -19.67 -9.15 -16.18
C ASP A 72 -18.43 -8.40 -16.70
N VAL A 73 -18.63 -7.38 -17.56
CA VAL A 73 -17.55 -6.53 -18.07
C VAL A 73 -17.38 -5.29 -17.19
N LEU A 74 -16.19 -5.11 -16.63
CA LEU A 74 -15.85 -3.89 -15.89
C LEU A 74 -15.66 -2.69 -16.84
N THR A 75 -16.03 -1.50 -16.37
CA THR A 75 -15.68 -0.25 -17.06
C THR A 75 -14.18 0.01 -16.98
N ARG A 76 -13.61 0.78 -17.91
CA ARG A 76 -12.18 1.17 -17.84
C ARG A 76 -11.87 1.97 -16.56
N GLY A 77 -12.85 2.70 -16.03
CA GLY A 77 -12.73 3.40 -14.74
C GLY A 77 -12.64 2.44 -13.56
N ASP A 78 -13.53 1.44 -13.49
CA ASP A 78 -13.51 0.42 -12.44
C ASP A 78 -12.18 -0.35 -12.43
N VAL A 79 -11.67 -0.75 -13.60
CA VAL A 79 -10.38 -1.45 -13.73
C VAL A 79 -9.21 -0.58 -13.27
N ALA A 80 -9.18 0.70 -13.66
CA ALA A 80 -8.12 1.62 -13.24
C ALA A 80 -8.11 1.85 -11.72
N ILE A 81 -9.29 1.97 -11.11
CA ILE A 81 -9.45 2.07 -9.66
C ILE A 81 -8.97 0.80 -8.95
N LEU A 82 -9.41 -0.38 -9.40
CA LEU A 82 -8.98 -1.65 -8.82
C LEU A 82 -7.48 -1.92 -8.99
N GLN A 83 -6.86 -1.49 -10.09
CA GLN A 83 -5.42 -1.60 -10.30
C GLN A 83 -4.62 -0.63 -9.44
N LEU A 84 -5.12 0.58 -9.18
CA LEU A 84 -4.50 1.45 -8.19
C LEU A 84 -4.59 0.84 -6.80
N LEU A 85 -5.78 0.43 -6.36
CA LEU A 85 -5.98 -0.13 -5.04
C LEU A 85 -5.09 -1.37 -4.86
N ALA A 86 -5.08 -2.30 -5.82
CA ALA A 86 -4.17 -3.44 -5.82
C ALA A 86 -2.67 -3.07 -5.76
N ALA A 87 -2.28 -1.85 -6.16
CA ALA A 87 -0.92 -1.34 -6.00
C ALA A 87 -0.68 -0.69 -4.63
N ALA A 88 -1.68 0.02 -4.08
CA ALA A 88 -1.65 0.55 -2.72
C ALA A 88 -1.55 -0.59 -1.70
N GLU A 89 -2.45 -1.58 -1.76
CA GLU A 89 -2.42 -2.76 -0.89
C GLU A 89 -1.08 -3.52 -0.95
N LEU A 90 -0.44 -3.60 -2.13
CA LEU A 90 0.89 -4.23 -2.26
C LEU A 90 2.02 -3.40 -1.61
N ILE A 91 1.85 -2.09 -1.51
CA ILE A 91 2.78 -1.17 -0.82
C ILE A 91 2.54 -1.23 0.69
N GLU A 92 1.27 -1.26 1.10
CA GLU A 92 0.86 -1.30 2.51
C GLU A 92 1.16 -2.67 3.14
N ALA A 93 0.98 -3.77 2.41
CA ALA A 93 1.44 -5.09 2.85
C ALA A 93 2.97 -5.17 3.04
N ASP A 94 3.79 -4.44 2.26
CA ASP A 94 5.26 -4.43 2.39
C ASP A 94 5.75 -3.60 3.59
N LEU A 95 5.09 -2.48 3.90
CA LEU A 95 5.40 -1.72 5.12
C LEU A 95 4.87 -2.43 6.37
N TRP A 96 3.67 -3.00 6.33
CA TRP A 96 3.09 -3.71 7.48
C TRP A 96 3.86 -4.99 7.78
N GLN A 97 4.34 -5.73 6.78
CA GLN A 97 5.30 -6.82 7.00
C GLN A 97 6.57 -6.37 7.74
N GLN A 98 7.16 -5.22 7.38
CA GLN A 98 8.35 -4.72 8.08
C GLN A 98 8.06 -4.34 9.54
N TYR A 99 6.88 -3.76 9.81
CA TYR A 99 6.44 -3.50 11.19
C TYR A 99 6.16 -4.79 11.96
N ASN A 100 5.52 -5.79 11.35
CA ASN A 100 5.19 -7.09 11.95
C ASN A 100 6.44 -7.93 12.28
N GLU A 101 7.45 -7.90 11.41
CA GLU A 101 8.75 -8.56 11.63
C GLU A 101 9.47 -8.07 12.89
N LEU A 102 9.31 -6.80 13.25
CA LEU A 102 10.02 -6.13 14.36
C LEU A 102 9.15 -5.86 15.59
N GLY A 103 7.83 -5.74 15.42
CA GLY A 103 6.88 -5.30 16.44
C GLY A 103 5.65 -6.20 16.65
N GLY A 104 5.39 -7.17 15.78
CA GLY A 104 4.20 -8.03 15.85
C GLY A 104 4.34 -9.24 16.78
N VAL A 105 3.29 -10.07 16.91
CA VAL A 105 3.21 -11.19 17.89
C VAL A 105 4.30 -12.26 17.77
N LYS A 106 5.04 -12.30 16.65
CA LYS A 106 6.16 -13.24 16.41
C LYS A 106 7.53 -12.57 16.46
N ALA A 107 7.60 -11.25 16.67
CA ALA A 107 8.85 -10.54 16.81
C ALA A 107 9.59 -10.97 18.09
N ALA A 108 10.91 -10.81 18.11
CA ALA A 108 11.68 -11.05 19.32
C ALA A 108 11.48 -9.90 20.31
N ALA A 109 11.24 -10.22 21.59
CA ALA A 109 11.09 -9.24 22.65
C ALA A 109 12.30 -8.29 22.70
N SER A 110 12.04 -6.99 22.58
CA SER A 110 13.03 -5.94 22.46
C SER A 110 12.56 -4.66 23.13
N GLY A 111 13.45 -3.69 23.32
CA GLY A 111 13.04 -2.33 23.70
C GLY A 111 12.10 -1.69 22.66
N TYR A 112 12.17 -2.07 21.39
CA TYR A 112 11.24 -1.57 20.36
C TYR A 112 9.83 -2.13 20.55
N THR A 113 9.66 -3.43 20.82
CA THR A 113 8.34 -3.99 21.17
C THR A 113 7.80 -3.36 22.45
N ALA A 114 8.63 -3.21 23.49
CA ALA A 114 8.25 -2.54 24.73
C ALA A 114 7.93 -1.04 24.53
N GLY A 115 8.58 -0.39 23.57
CA GLY A 115 8.31 0.99 23.15
C GLY A 115 6.95 1.13 22.47
N LEU A 116 6.58 0.16 21.64
CA LEU A 116 5.24 0.06 21.06
C LEU A 116 4.20 -0.23 22.15
N GLU A 117 4.48 -1.14 23.09
CA GLU A 117 3.58 -1.52 24.20
C GLU A 117 3.26 -0.36 25.17
N ILE A 118 4.04 0.73 25.17
CA ILE A 118 3.68 1.98 25.87
C ILE A 118 2.47 2.67 25.21
N LEU A 119 2.28 2.51 23.90
CA LEU A 119 1.13 3.05 23.16
C LEU A 119 -0.15 2.25 23.46
N ASP A 120 -0.06 0.92 23.43
CA ASP A 120 -1.07 0.00 23.96
C ASP A 120 -0.46 -1.39 24.15
N GLY A 121 -0.87 -2.13 25.18
CA GLY A 121 -0.32 -3.47 25.46
C GLY A 121 -0.64 -4.50 24.38
N ASP A 122 -1.68 -4.27 23.58
CA ASP A 122 -2.09 -5.14 22.47
C ASP A 122 -1.42 -4.77 21.13
N GLN A 123 -0.53 -3.77 21.07
CA GLN A 123 0.11 -3.31 19.81
C GLN A 123 0.73 -4.46 18.98
N PRO A 124 1.41 -5.47 19.55
CA PRO A 124 1.91 -6.59 18.75
C PRO A 124 0.81 -7.38 18.04
N GLN A 125 -0.38 -7.50 18.65
CA GLN A 125 -1.54 -8.15 18.06
C GLN A 125 -2.12 -7.29 16.92
N TYR A 126 -2.36 -6.00 17.18
CA TYR A 126 -2.91 -5.08 16.17
C TYR A 126 -2.01 -5.00 14.92
N ILE A 127 -0.67 -4.93 15.11
CA ILE A 127 0.29 -4.90 13.99
C ILE A 127 0.20 -6.20 13.18
N SER A 128 0.10 -7.36 13.85
CA SER A 128 0.00 -8.65 13.17
C SER A 128 -1.32 -8.84 12.42
N ASP A 129 -2.43 -8.37 12.96
CA ASP A 129 -3.76 -8.50 12.33
C ASP A 129 -3.89 -7.58 11.11
N ASN A 130 -3.54 -6.28 11.24
CA ASN A 130 -3.51 -5.33 10.11
C ASN A 130 -2.59 -5.83 8.97
N THR A 131 -1.51 -6.53 9.31
CA THR A 131 -0.64 -7.17 8.29
C THR A 131 -1.31 -8.34 7.57
N ASP A 132 -2.14 -9.14 8.25
CA ASP A 132 -2.90 -10.23 7.61
C ASP A 132 -3.99 -9.64 6.71
N ASP A 133 -4.65 -8.57 7.18
CA ASP A 133 -5.68 -7.85 6.44
C ASP A 133 -5.11 -7.23 5.13
N GLU A 134 -3.99 -6.48 5.15
CA GLU A 134 -3.39 -5.93 3.91
C GLU A 134 -2.89 -7.01 2.95
N LEU A 135 -2.33 -8.12 3.48
CA LEU A 135 -1.99 -9.27 2.65
C LEU A 135 -3.24 -9.89 1.99
N SER A 136 -4.37 -9.88 2.70
CA SER A 136 -5.66 -10.34 2.19
C SER A 136 -6.24 -9.40 1.14
N HIS A 137 -6.19 -8.08 1.37
CA HIS A 137 -6.68 -7.04 0.44
C HIS A 137 -5.90 -7.10 -0.88
N ALA A 138 -4.56 -7.11 -0.81
CA ALA A 138 -3.68 -7.22 -1.97
C ALA A 138 -3.92 -8.51 -2.77
N ALA A 139 -4.10 -9.64 -2.10
CA ALA A 139 -4.39 -10.92 -2.73
C ALA A 139 -5.79 -10.94 -3.38
N PHE A 140 -6.81 -10.43 -2.68
CA PHE A 140 -8.19 -10.40 -3.15
C PHE A 140 -8.35 -9.52 -4.40
N LEU A 141 -7.85 -8.28 -4.37
CA LEU A 141 -7.99 -7.35 -5.51
C LEU A 141 -7.30 -7.90 -6.76
N ASN A 142 -6.11 -8.48 -6.61
CA ASN A 142 -5.40 -9.13 -7.72
C ASN A 142 -6.12 -10.40 -8.21
N ALA A 143 -6.76 -11.18 -7.34
CA ALA A 143 -7.57 -12.33 -7.75
C ALA A 143 -8.87 -11.91 -8.46
N TYR A 144 -9.49 -10.81 -8.03
CA TYR A 144 -10.70 -10.25 -8.64
C TYR A 144 -10.43 -9.62 -10.03
N LEU A 145 -9.34 -8.86 -10.19
CA LEU A 145 -8.88 -8.40 -11.51
C LEU A 145 -8.72 -9.59 -12.47
N LYS A 146 -8.05 -10.65 -12.01
CA LYS A 146 -7.83 -11.87 -12.81
C LYS A 146 -9.14 -12.59 -13.15
N SER A 147 -10.11 -12.67 -12.24
CA SER A 147 -11.38 -13.37 -12.49
C SER A 147 -12.23 -12.66 -13.55
N LYS A 148 -12.12 -11.33 -13.65
CA LYS A 148 -12.73 -10.50 -14.71
C LYS A 148 -11.91 -10.45 -16.01
N GLY A 149 -10.79 -11.18 -16.08
CA GLY A 149 -9.91 -11.23 -17.25
C GLY A 149 -8.99 -10.01 -17.42
N GLU A 150 -8.89 -9.16 -16.39
CA GLU A 150 -8.10 -7.93 -16.40
C GLU A 150 -6.67 -8.16 -15.89
N GLN A 151 -5.78 -7.22 -16.21
CA GLN A 151 -4.37 -7.32 -15.82
C GLN A 151 -4.18 -7.10 -14.31
N GLN A 152 -3.54 -8.07 -13.66
CA GLN A 152 -3.09 -8.00 -12.26
C GLN A 152 -1.91 -7.03 -12.10
N VAL A 153 -1.70 -6.53 -10.88
CA VAL A 153 -0.54 -5.70 -10.51
C VAL A 153 0.55 -6.58 -9.92
N ASP A 154 1.80 -6.33 -10.31
CA ASP A 154 2.98 -7.00 -9.76
C ASP A 154 4.11 -5.99 -9.53
N LEU A 155 4.38 -5.71 -8.26
CA LEU A 155 5.44 -4.79 -7.83
C LEU A 155 6.75 -5.50 -7.45
N ARG A 156 6.81 -6.84 -7.41
CA ARG A 156 7.96 -7.61 -6.88
C ARG A 156 9.29 -7.26 -7.54
N GLN A 157 9.27 -6.90 -8.81
CA GLN A 157 10.43 -6.42 -9.57
C GLN A 157 11.07 -5.11 -9.05
N PHE A 158 10.36 -4.37 -8.19
CA PHE A 158 10.78 -3.14 -7.52
C PHE A 158 11.08 -3.33 -6.03
N ALA A 159 10.87 -4.53 -5.48
CA ALA A 159 11.21 -4.87 -4.11
C ALA A 159 12.74 -5.01 -3.98
N ARG A 160 13.41 -3.88 -3.74
CA ARG A 160 14.87 -3.71 -3.87
C ARG A 160 15.48 -2.81 -2.79
N LEU A 161 14.66 -2.17 -1.97
CA LEU A 161 15.17 -1.37 -0.86
C LEU A 161 15.73 -2.30 0.22
N GLU A 162 16.80 -1.87 0.89
CA GLU A 162 17.43 -2.65 1.94
C GLU A 162 16.53 -2.69 3.20
N PRO A 163 16.20 -3.89 3.72
CA PRO A 163 15.44 -4.03 4.96
C PRO A 163 16.29 -3.64 6.18
N SER A 164 15.68 -3.67 7.36
CA SER A 164 16.41 -3.56 8.63
C SER A 164 17.54 -4.61 8.72
N GLN A 165 18.68 -4.20 9.26
CA GLN A 165 19.85 -5.03 9.52
C GLN A 165 19.82 -5.66 10.92
N VAL A 166 18.62 -5.74 11.53
CA VAL A 166 18.36 -6.57 12.70
C VAL A 166 18.51 -8.05 12.34
N SER A 167 19.14 -8.82 13.21
CA SER A 167 19.64 -10.17 12.93
C SER A 167 18.57 -11.21 12.59
N PHE A 168 17.33 -11.00 13.04
CA PHE A 168 16.19 -11.87 12.74
C PHE A 168 15.30 -11.38 11.59
N VAL A 169 15.54 -10.18 11.05
CA VAL A 169 14.74 -9.62 9.94
C VAL A 169 15.11 -10.32 8.63
N PRO A 170 14.13 -10.84 7.85
CA PRO A 170 14.35 -11.37 6.52
C PRO A 170 15.05 -10.36 5.61
N GLN A 171 16.23 -10.74 5.10
CA GLN A 171 17.03 -9.94 4.16
C GLN A 171 16.49 -10.06 2.72
N THR A 172 15.19 -9.85 2.58
CA THR A 172 14.46 -9.72 1.31
C THR A 172 14.24 -8.25 1.01
N GLY A 173 14.46 -7.84 -0.25
CA GLY A 173 14.29 -6.46 -0.67
C GLY A 173 12.85 -5.97 -0.50
N ARG A 174 12.69 -4.68 -0.21
CA ARG A 174 11.41 -4.04 0.12
C ARG A 174 10.94 -3.04 -0.93
N LEU A 175 9.64 -2.77 -0.95
CA LEU A 175 9.04 -1.68 -1.74
C LEU A 175 9.18 -0.33 -1.05
N THR A 176 9.14 -0.32 0.29
CA THR A 176 9.07 0.87 1.14
C THR A 176 10.29 1.06 2.06
N ASP A 177 10.62 2.31 2.40
CA ASP A 177 11.64 2.65 3.40
C ASP A 177 11.00 3.29 4.65
N LEU A 178 11.08 2.59 5.78
CA LEU A 178 10.57 3.05 7.09
C LEU A 178 11.66 3.67 7.98
N LYS A 179 12.82 4.00 7.41
CA LYS A 179 14.00 4.48 8.15
C LYS A 179 14.18 6.00 8.06
N GLN A 180 13.50 6.68 7.13
CA GLN A 180 13.69 8.10 6.81
C GLN A 180 12.37 8.82 6.45
N LEU A 181 11.41 8.84 7.39
CA LEU A 181 10.04 9.31 7.20
C LEU A 181 9.80 10.75 7.65
N SER A 182 8.87 11.47 6.99
CA SER A 182 8.45 12.86 7.29
C SER A 182 6.93 12.90 7.57
N VAL A 183 6.52 12.23 8.65
CA VAL A 183 5.13 11.86 8.90
C VAL A 183 4.22 13.08 9.09
N ASP A 184 3.20 13.22 8.23
CA ASP A 184 2.11 14.17 8.44
C ASP A 184 1.21 13.68 9.60
N THR A 185 1.15 14.45 10.68
CA THR A 185 0.31 14.22 11.87
C THR A 185 -0.85 15.22 11.96
N SER A 186 -1.16 15.93 10.87
CA SER A 186 -2.29 16.86 10.78
C SER A 186 -3.65 16.16 10.78
N TRP A 187 -3.70 14.87 10.45
CA TRP A 187 -4.89 14.04 10.60
C TRP A 187 -5.44 14.06 12.03
N TRP A 188 -4.57 14.10 13.04
CA TRP A 188 -4.94 14.13 14.45
C TRP A 188 -5.83 15.33 14.79
N THR A 189 -5.37 16.53 14.40
CA THR A 189 -6.10 17.78 14.67
C THR A 189 -7.23 18.02 13.66
N ARG A 190 -7.16 17.41 12.47
CA ARG A 190 -8.26 17.35 11.49
C ARG A 190 -9.49 16.69 12.09
N TYR A 191 -9.33 15.52 12.72
CA TYR A 191 -10.47 14.78 13.28
C TYR A 191 -11.02 15.38 14.58
N ARG A 192 -10.24 16.20 15.30
CA ARG A 192 -10.63 16.95 16.50
C ARG A 192 -10.96 18.43 16.20
N SER A 193 -11.52 18.72 15.02
CA SER A 193 -11.83 20.07 14.55
C SER A 193 -13.20 20.16 13.91
N THR A 194 -13.88 21.30 14.05
CA THR A 194 -15.17 21.59 13.40
C THR A 194 -15.04 21.99 11.92
N ARG A 195 -13.82 21.99 11.36
CA ARG A 195 -13.53 22.32 9.95
C ARG A 195 -13.23 21.08 9.12
N ASN A 196 -13.41 21.17 7.80
CA ASN A 196 -13.19 20.07 6.86
C ASN A 196 -12.21 20.48 5.74
N PRO A 197 -11.18 19.67 5.41
CA PRO A 197 -10.32 19.91 4.24
C PRO A 197 -11.09 20.08 2.92
N ASP A 198 -12.24 19.42 2.74
CA ASP A 198 -13.10 19.56 1.56
C ASP A 198 -13.56 21.02 1.29
N PHE A 199 -13.48 21.89 2.31
CA PHE A 199 -13.79 23.33 2.25
C PHE A 199 -12.53 24.21 2.34
N GLY A 200 -11.35 23.66 2.04
CA GLY A 200 -10.07 24.36 2.03
C GLY A 200 -9.44 24.59 3.40
N ALA A 201 -9.88 23.88 4.44
CA ALA A 201 -9.30 23.99 5.77
C ALA A 201 -7.94 23.27 5.85
N THR A 202 -6.96 23.94 6.47
CA THR A 202 -5.65 23.34 6.82
C THR A 202 -5.55 23.11 8.33
N PHE A 203 -4.71 22.16 8.72
CA PHE A 203 -4.64 21.63 10.08
C PHE A 203 -3.19 21.62 10.57
N ALA A 204 -3.00 21.75 11.88
CA ALA A 204 -1.67 21.73 12.48
C ALA A 204 -1.26 20.29 12.77
N ASN A 205 0.02 19.97 12.59
CA ASN A 205 0.60 18.71 13.04
C ASN A 205 0.48 18.57 14.57
N ALA A 206 0.05 17.40 15.06
CA ALA A 206 0.05 17.11 16.50
C ALA A 206 1.46 16.88 17.05
N VAL A 207 2.37 16.37 16.21
CA VAL A 207 3.81 16.28 16.49
C VAL A 207 4.56 17.07 15.41
N PRO A 208 4.68 18.40 15.52
CA PRO A 208 5.25 19.24 14.45
C PRO A 208 6.68 18.87 14.04
N SER A 209 7.47 18.34 14.99
CA SER A 209 8.84 17.88 14.74
C SER A 209 8.89 16.64 13.84
N LEU A 210 7.88 15.77 13.88
CA LEU A 210 7.85 14.52 13.10
C LEU A 210 7.55 14.75 11.62
N HIS A 211 6.83 15.84 11.31
CA HIS A 211 6.61 16.31 9.93
C HIS A 211 7.84 17.05 9.36
N SER A 212 8.83 17.39 10.18
CA SER A 212 10.02 18.15 9.77
C SER A 212 11.30 17.31 9.85
N GLY A 213 11.95 17.10 8.71
CA GLY A 213 13.12 16.22 8.63
C GLY A 213 12.72 14.74 8.61
N GLN A 214 13.71 13.86 8.59
CA GLN A 214 13.52 12.43 8.38
C GLN A 214 13.71 11.63 9.67
N HIS A 215 12.76 10.76 10.00
CA HIS A 215 12.68 10.03 11.26
C HIS A 215 12.65 8.52 11.01
N THR A 216 13.20 7.76 11.94
CA THR A 216 13.24 6.30 11.84
C THR A 216 12.04 5.70 12.57
N ALA A 217 11.23 4.90 11.88
CA ALA A 217 10.07 4.21 12.45
C ALA A 217 10.34 2.74 12.81
N ILE A 218 11.38 2.12 12.23
CA ILE A 218 11.81 0.76 12.56
C ILE A 218 13.30 0.72 12.97
N PRO A 219 13.71 -0.11 13.94
CA PRO A 219 15.13 -0.28 14.27
C PRO A 219 15.94 -0.64 13.02
N ARG A 220 16.97 0.16 12.69
CA ARG A 220 17.77 0.00 11.47
C ARG A 220 18.74 -1.17 11.57
N ASN A 221 19.15 -1.52 12.78
CA ASN A 221 20.07 -2.61 13.11
C ASN A 221 19.93 -3.02 14.58
N ASN A 222 20.64 -4.09 15.01
CA ASN A 222 20.52 -4.64 16.36
C ASN A 222 20.84 -3.65 17.51
N ALA A 223 21.60 -2.57 17.27
CA ALA A 223 21.89 -1.57 18.31
C ALA A 223 20.67 -0.71 18.68
N GLU A 224 19.66 -0.63 17.80
CA GLU A 224 18.42 0.13 17.99
C GLU A 224 17.26 -0.73 18.51
N LEU A 225 17.49 -2.01 18.82
CA LEU A 225 16.47 -2.87 19.43
C LEU A 225 16.17 -2.50 20.89
N GLY A 226 17.17 -2.06 21.67
CA GLY A 226 17.01 -1.73 23.09
C GLY A 226 16.70 -2.91 24.03
N ASP A 227 16.64 -2.63 25.34
CA ASP A 227 16.26 -3.58 26.39
C ASP A 227 14.74 -3.62 26.55
N PRO A 228 14.06 -4.79 26.44
CA PRO A 228 12.61 -4.90 26.60
C PRO A 228 12.09 -4.47 27.98
N ASN A 229 12.93 -4.48 29.03
CA ASN A 229 12.51 -4.08 30.37
C ASN A 229 12.71 -2.58 30.63
N ASN A 230 13.47 -1.89 29.78
CA ASN A 230 13.85 -0.50 29.96
C ASN A 230 14.22 0.15 28.60
N PRO A 231 13.23 0.38 27.71
CA PRO A 231 13.48 1.04 26.44
C PRO A 231 14.03 2.45 26.65
N SER A 232 15.13 2.79 25.96
CA SER A 232 15.70 4.12 25.98
C SER A 232 14.82 5.11 25.23
N ASP A 233 14.99 6.41 25.48
CA ASP A 233 14.16 7.43 24.83
C ASP A 233 14.35 7.47 23.30
N HIS A 234 15.53 7.10 22.79
CA HIS A 234 15.77 6.88 21.36
C HIS A 234 14.92 5.72 20.79
N VAL A 235 14.85 4.59 21.50
CA VAL A 235 14.05 3.43 21.05
C VAL A 235 12.55 3.69 21.16
N LYS A 236 12.12 4.43 22.20
CA LYS A 236 10.75 4.98 22.28
C LYS A 236 10.46 5.95 21.15
N ALA A 237 11.39 6.84 20.79
CA ALA A 237 11.20 7.78 19.68
C ALA A 237 10.96 7.05 18.34
N ILE A 238 11.66 5.94 18.09
CA ILE A 238 11.42 5.06 16.94
C ILE A 238 10.01 4.44 17.01
N ALA A 239 9.64 3.83 18.15
CA ALA A 239 8.32 3.21 18.33
C ALA A 239 7.15 4.21 18.27
N PHE A 240 7.32 5.43 18.79
CA PHE A 240 6.30 6.48 18.72
C PHE A 240 6.20 7.06 17.31
N THR A 241 7.32 7.14 16.57
CA THR A 241 7.31 7.47 15.14
C THR A 241 6.48 6.46 14.35
N ALA A 242 6.65 5.16 14.60
CA ALA A 242 5.80 4.12 14.02
C ALA A 242 4.32 4.31 14.39
N GLY A 243 4.01 4.54 15.67
CA GLY A 243 2.63 4.78 16.15
C GLY A 243 1.91 5.91 15.43
N PHE A 244 2.58 7.05 15.18
CA PHE A 244 2.02 8.14 14.39
C PHE A 244 2.00 7.87 12.88
N HIS A 245 2.92 7.04 12.37
CA HIS A 245 2.92 6.61 10.96
C HIS A 245 1.75 5.67 10.65
N PHE A 246 1.40 4.75 11.55
CA PHE A 246 0.20 3.89 11.42
C PHE A 246 -1.06 4.74 11.21
N GLY A 247 -1.27 5.77 12.04
CA GLY A 247 -2.40 6.70 11.89
C GLY A 247 -2.36 7.54 10.60
N PHE A 248 -1.18 7.79 10.02
CA PHE A 248 -1.02 8.48 8.74
C PHE A 248 -1.41 7.59 7.55
N ILE A 249 -0.92 6.35 7.53
CA ILE A 249 -1.21 5.34 6.48
C ILE A 249 -2.73 5.12 6.39
N GLU A 250 -3.34 4.76 7.51
CA GLU A 250 -4.71 4.23 7.57
C GLU A 250 -5.76 5.35 7.42
N GLN A 251 -5.39 6.60 7.77
CA GLN A 251 -6.15 7.79 7.37
C GLN A 251 -6.18 7.94 5.84
N GLY A 252 -5.06 7.63 5.18
CA GLY A 252 -4.90 7.60 3.73
C GLY A 252 -5.86 6.60 3.10
N GLY A 253 -5.76 5.33 3.47
CA GLY A 253 -6.66 4.25 3.03
C GLY A 253 -8.15 4.60 3.23
N THR A 254 -8.53 4.98 4.46
CA THR A 254 -9.88 5.46 4.81
C THR A 254 -10.44 6.50 3.83
N SER A 255 -9.62 7.48 3.44
CA SER A 255 -10.04 8.60 2.58
C SER A 255 -10.01 8.22 1.10
N LEU A 256 -9.03 7.40 0.69
CA LEU A 256 -8.86 6.91 -0.69
C LEU A 256 -10.04 6.05 -1.11
N TYR A 257 -10.38 5.04 -0.31
CA TYR A 257 -11.49 4.13 -0.61
C TYR A 257 -12.82 4.87 -0.72
N ALA A 258 -13.11 5.80 0.20
CA ALA A 258 -14.32 6.60 0.19
C ALA A 258 -14.40 7.58 -1.01
N THR A 259 -13.26 8.11 -1.46
CA THR A 259 -13.17 9.01 -2.62
C THR A 259 -13.34 8.24 -3.93
N LEU A 260 -12.67 7.09 -4.08
CA LEU A 260 -12.79 6.25 -5.28
C LEU A 260 -14.15 5.53 -5.38
N ALA A 261 -14.81 5.22 -4.24
CA ALA A 261 -16.16 4.65 -4.22
C ALA A 261 -17.21 5.54 -4.90
N GLN A 262 -16.98 6.85 -4.98
CA GLN A 262 -17.86 7.78 -5.69
C GLN A 262 -17.71 7.70 -7.21
N LYS A 263 -16.61 7.12 -7.71
CA LYS A 263 -16.17 7.11 -9.11
C LYS A 263 -16.44 5.77 -9.83
N VAL A 264 -16.70 4.70 -9.09
CA VAL A 264 -16.97 3.37 -9.65
C VAL A 264 -18.39 3.22 -10.20
N THR A 265 -18.52 2.46 -11.27
CA THR A 265 -19.78 2.19 -11.98
C THR A 265 -20.41 0.89 -11.51
N SER A 266 -19.62 -0.20 -11.50
CA SER A 266 -20.11 -1.52 -11.09
C SER A 266 -20.51 -1.55 -9.61
N LEU A 267 -21.72 -2.02 -9.31
CA LEU A 267 -22.18 -2.24 -7.93
C LEU A 267 -21.39 -3.34 -7.20
N GLU A 268 -20.82 -4.30 -7.94
CA GLU A 268 -19.92 -5.31 -7.37
C GLU A 268 -18.61 -4.66 -6.93
N VAL A 269 -18.04 -3.77 -7.75
CA VAL A 269 -16.82 -3.02 -7.42
C VAL A 269 -17.08 -2.00 -6.30
N LEU A 270 -18.22 -1.31 -6.31
CA LEU A 270 -18.65 -0.46 -5.21
C LEU A 270 -18.74 -1.23 -3.89
N ARG A 271 -19.28 -2.45 -3.92
CA ARG A 271 -19.32 -3.32 -2.73
C ARG A 271 -17.92 -3.66 -2.23
N ILE A 272 -16.95 -3.93 -3.12
CA ILE A 272 -15.56 -4.17 -2.75
C ILE A 272 -14.99 -2.94 -2.03
N LEU A 273 -15.08 -1.75 -2.65
CA LEU A 273 -14.51 -0.52 -2.08
C LEU A 273 -15.16 -0.14 -0.74
N LEU A 274 -16.47 -0.33 -0.57
CA LEU A 274 -17.16 -0.07 0.69
C LEU A 274 -16.90 -1.13 1.77
N SER A 275 -16.43 -2.32 1.39
CA SER A 275 -16.11 -3.38 2.35
C SER A 275 -14.67 -3.25 2.85
N ILE A 276 -13.70 -3.10 1.94
CA ILE A 276 -12.28 -2.89 2.31
C ILE A 276 -12.11 -1.51 2.96
N GLY A 277 -12.66 -0.45 2.36
CA GLY A 277 -12.72 0.87 3.01
C GLY A 277 -13.46 0.89 4.36
N GLY A 278 -14.17 -0.19 4.71
CA GLY A 278 -14.73 -0.41 6.03
C GLY A 278 -13.70 -0.92 7.06
N SER A 279 -12.79 -1.82 6.67
CA SER A 279 -11.65 -2.25 7.51
C SER A 279 -10.69 -1.09 7.74
N GLU A 280 -10.34 -0.32 6.71
CA GLU A 280 -9.48 0.88 6.81
C GLU A 280 -9.93 1.85 7.92
N ILE A 281 -11.24 2.04 8.07
CA ILE A 281 -11.83 2.91 9.09
C ILE A 281 -11.64 2.32 10.49
N MET A 282 -11.72 0.99 10.63
CA MET A 282 -11.48 0.27 11.88
C MET A 282 -10.00 0.29 12.26
N HIS A 283 -9.10 0.13 11.29
CA HIS A 283 -7.66 0.30 11.47
C HIS A 283 -7.36 1.72 11.94
N PHE A 284 -7.72 2.74 11.15
CA PHE A 284 -7.46 4.14 11.49
C PHE A 284 -7.98 4.52 12.88
N GLN A 285 -9.21 4.12 13.22
CA GLN A 285 -9.80 4.37 14.54
C GLN A 285 -8.98 3.76 15.69
N THR A 286 -8.36 2.61 15.46
CA THR A 286 -7.44 1.98 16.43
C THR A 286 -6.17 2.80 16.57
N TRP A 287 -5.47 3.06 15.46
CA TRP A 287 -4.16 3.73 15.49
C TRP A 287 -4.22 5.19 15.98
N GLN A 288 -5.27 5.94 15.62
CA GLN A 288 -5.44 7.32 16.09
C GLN A 288 -5.86 7.45 17.57
N ASP A 289 -6.33 6.36 18.20
CA ASP A 289 -6.42 6.26 19.67
C ASP A 289 -5.01 6.02 20.24
N LYS A 290 -4.32 4.96 19.77
CA LYS A 290 -3.08 4.47 20.42
C LYS A 290 -1.91 5.43 20.31
N ALA A 291 -1.80 6.17 19.21
CA ALA A 291 -0.78 7.23 19.05
C ALA A 291 -0.87 8.31 20.16
N GLY A 292 -2.03 8.50 20.78
CA GLY A 292 -2.24 9.45 21.88
C GLY A 292 -1.52 9.12 23.19
N ASN A 293 -1.12 7.85 23.37
CA ASN A 293 -0.46 7.36 24.57
C ASN A 293 1.07 7.52 24.53
N ALA A 294 1.62 8.12 23.46
CA ALA A 294 3.04 8.45 23.36
C ALA A 294 3.47 9.35 24.54
N THR A 295 4.46 8.89 25.31
CA THR A 295 4.93 9.62 26.49
C THR A 295 5.88 10.77 26.11
N PRO A 296 5.97 11.85 26.91
CA PRO A 296 6.79 13.00 26.56
C PRO A 296 8.28 12.65 26.52
N LEU A 297 8.93 12.92 25.40
CA LEU A 297 10.38 12.79 25.24
C LEU A 297 10.91 13.74 24.16
N THR A 298 12.22 13.90 24.11
CA THR A 298 12.91 14.52 22.96
C THR A 298 14.16 13.74 22.67
N ASP A 299 14.33 13.34 21.42
CA ASP A 299 15.46 12.54 20.95
C ASP A 299 16.10 13.19 19.72
N PHE A 300 17.41 12.97 19.55
CA PHE A 300 18.15 13.39 18.37
C PHE A 300 18.78 12.16 17.72
N ASP A 301 18.36 11.86 16.49
CA ASP A 301 18.93 10.79 15.69
C ASP A 301 20.17 11.30 14.94
N PRO A 302 21.39 10.84 15.28
CA PRO A 302 22.61 11.30 14.63
C PRO A 302 22.78 10.75 13.20
N ILE A 303 22.01 9.74 12.78
CA ILE A 303 22.10 9.15 11.44
C ILE A 303 21.25 9.94 10.45
N ASN A 304 19.98 10.21 10.77
CA ASN A 304 19.14 11.09 9.94
C ASN A 304 19.39 12.59 10.21
N ASN A 305 20.15 12.93 11.26
CA ASN A 305 20.43 14.30 11.71
C ASN A 305 19.14 15.11 11.94
N SER A 306 18.22 14.52 12.70
CA SER A 306 16.88 15.04 12.99
C SER A 306 16.58 14.99 14.49
N THR A 307 15.65 15.83 14.94
CA THR A 307 15.17 15.86 16.33
C THR A 307 13.66 15.66 16.32
N VAL A 308 13.18 14.74 17.15
CA VAL A 308 11.75 14.56 17.40
C VAL A 308 11.43 14.88 18.86
N THR A 309 10.30 15.54 19.07
CA THR A 309 9.77 15.91 20.38
C THR A 309 8.32 15.46 20.46
N PHE A 310 8.06 14.48 21.32
CA PHE A 310 6.70 14.07 21.68
C PHE A 310 6.28 14.82 22.95
N THR A 311 5.04 15.29 22.99
CA THR A 311 4.44 16.02 24.12
C THR A 311 3.24 15.26 24.65
N ASP A 312 2.92 15.43 25.93
CA ASP A 312 1.75 14.77 26.55
C ASP A 312 0.44 15.22 25.87
N LEU A 313 -0.21 14.34 25.12
CA LEU A 313 -1.51 14.62 24.48
C LEU A 313 -2.71 14.36 25.41
N THR A 314 -2.48 13.86 26.63
CA THR A 314 -3.53 13.41 27.56
C THR A 314 -3.95 14.45 28.60
N THR A 315 -3.03 15.32 29.05
CA THR A 315 -3.30 16.22 30.19
C THR A 315 -3.17 17.70 29.80
N GLY A 316 -4.21 18.48 30.07
CA GLY A 316 -4.18 19.94 29.93
C GLY A 316 -4.14 20.47 28.49
N GLN A 317 -4.41 19.61 27.50
CA GLN A 317 -4.42 19.99 26.09
C GLN A 317 -5.70 20.72 25.68
N PRO A 318 -5.65 21.56 24.63
CA PRO A 318 -6.87 22.01 23.97
C PRO A 318 -7.54 20.82 23.28
N GLU A 319 -8.86 20.91 23.10
CA GLU A 319 -9.71 19.93 22.41
C GLU A 319 -9.11 19.34 21.12
N ARG A 320 -8.47 20.18 20.29
CA ARG A 320 -7.85 19.77 19.02
C ARG A 320 -6.65 18.81 19.16
N LEU A 321 -6.08 18.70 20.35
CA LEU A 321 -4.92 17.85 20.65
C LEU A 321 -5.24 16.75 21.67
N GLN A 322 -6.33 16.88 22.44
CA GLN A 322 -6.69 15.99 23.54
C GLN A 322 -6.90 14.53 23.08
N ALA A 323 -6.10 13.60 23.62
CA ALA A 323 -6.02 12.21 23.16
C ALA A 323 -7.35 11.45 23.20
N ASN A 324 -8.04 11.47 24.35
CA ASN A 324 -9.28 10.70 24.54
C ASN A 324 -10.51 11.23 23.78
N LEU A 325 -10.35 12.25 22.93
CA LEU A 325 -11.37 12.67 21.95
C LEU A 325 -11.20 11.89 20.64
N ILE A 326 -11.51 10.59 20.71
CA ILE A 326 -11.25 9.62 19.63
C ILE A 326 -12.35 9.56 18.57
N MET A 327 -13.48 10.24 18.78
CA MET A 327 -14.59 10.28 17.81
C MET A 327 -14.48 11.55 16.95
N PRO A 328 -14.82 11.49 15.65
CA PRO A 328 -14.69 12.64 14.75
C PRO A 328 -15.63 13.79 15.13
N GLU A 329 -15.06 14.97 15.42
CA GLU A 329 -15.82 16.18 15.76
C GLU A 329 -16.67 16.67 14.57
N PRO A 330 -17.98 16.92 14.73
CA PRO A 330 -18.85 17.33 13.63
C PRO A 330 -18.37 18.59 12.87
N CYS A 331 -18.39 18.53 11.54
CA CYS A 331 -17.86 19.58 10.68
C CYS A 331 -18.76 19.90 9.48
N GLU A 332 -18.38 20.94 8.72
CA GLU A 332 -18.96 21.25 7.41
C GLU A 332 -18.87 20.04 6.47
N PHE A 333 -20.00 19.64 5.89
CA PHE A 333 -20.10 18.50 4.97
C PHE A 333 -21.17 18.77 3.91
N ILE A 334 -20.85 18.52 2.63
CA ILE A 334 -21.65 18.79 1.42
C ILE A 334 -21.98 20.28 1.19
N SER A 335 -22.43 21.02 2.21
CA SER A 335 -22.74 22.44 2.15
C SER A 335 -22.68 23.07 3.55
N PRO A 336 -22.08 24.28 3.72
CA PRO A 336 -22.06 24.99 5.00
C PRO A 336 -23.44 25.49 5.45
N ASN A 337 -24.48 25.33 4.62
CA ASN A 337 -25.87 25.62 4.97
C ASN A 337 -26.60 24.43 5.62
N LEU A 338 -25.94 23.27 5.75
CA LEU A 338 -26.46 22.10 6.47
C LEU A 338 -25.86 22.05 7.89
N SER A 339 -26.52 21.31 8.79
CA SER A 339 -25.97 21.06 10.12
C SER A 339 -24.63 20.31 10.03
N PRO A 340 -23.65 20.61 10.91
CA PRO A 340 -22.39 19.86 10.97
C PRO A 340 -22.61 18.36 11.15
N CYS A 341 -21.76 17.55 10.52
CA CYS A 341 -21.85 16.10 10.52
C CYS A 341 -20.50 15.46 10.93
N ALA A 342 -20.56 14.37 11.68
CA ALA A 342 -19.39 13.55 12.00
C ALA A 342 -19.10 12.60 10.82
N ILE A 343 -17.93 12.73 10.20
CA ILE A 343 -17.55 12.03 8.97
C ILE A 343 -16.06 11.62 8.99
N ILE A 344 -15.71 10.66 8.14
CA ILE A 344 -14.34 10.51 7.62
C ILE A 344 -14.00 11.69 6.70
N ARG A 345 -12.74 12.14 6.66
CA ARG A 345 -12.33 13.34 5.92
C ARG A 345 -10.84 13.40 5.56
N PRO A 346 -10.49 13.83 4.32
CA PRO A 346 -11.41 14.28 3.26
C PRO A 346 -12.21 13.14 2.62
N THR A 347 -13.33 13.50 2.00
CA THR A 347 -14.05 12.65 1.03
C THR A 347 -14.48 13.41 -0.22
N GLY A 348 -14.19 14.72 -0.29
CA GLY A 348 -14.45 15.55 -1.44
C GLY A 348 -13.39 15.38 -2.54
N PRO A 349 -13.77 15.51 -3.83
CA PRO A 349 -12.82 15.46 -4.93
C PRO A 349 -11.71 16.50 -4.81
N GLY A 350 -10.49 16.13 -5.19
CA GLY A 350 -9.32 17.00 -5.25
C GLY A 350 -8.63 17.26 -3.91
N GLN A 351 -8.98 16.54 -2.85
CA GLN A 351 -8.35 16.67 -1.53
C GLN A 351 -7.36 15.53 -1.24
N LEU A 352 -7.86 14.28 -1.21
CA LEU A 352 -7.02 13.07 -1.15
C LEU A 352 -7.49 12.07 -2.22
N ASP A 353 -7.39 12.54 -3.46
CA ASP A 353 -7.54 11.74 -4.67
C ASP A 353 -6.35 10.75 -4.79
N ALA A 354 -6.37 9.86 -5.79
CA ALA A 354 -5.34 8.84 -5.94
C ALA A 354 -3.93 9.40 -6.10
N THR A 355 -3.78 10.48 -6.88
CA THR A 355 -2.51 11.19 -7.00
C THR A 355 -2.09 11.82 -5.68
N GLY A 356 -3.03 12.32 -4.88
CA GLY A 356 -2.78 12.83 -3.53
C GLY A 356 -2.16 11.79 -2.60
N VAL A 357 -2.63 10.53 -2.62
CA VAL A 357 -2.06 9.44 -1.81
C VAL A 357 -0.64 9.05 -2.27
N ILE A 358 -0.41 8.95 -3.58
CA ILE A 358 0.93 8.66 -4.10
C ILE A 358 1.89 9.82 -3.80
N ASP A 359 1.44 11.06 -3.92
CA ASP A 359 2.23 12.24 -3.58
C ASP A 359 2.49 12.33 -2.06
N SER A 360 1.54 11.91 -1.20
CA SER A 360 1.78 11.84 0.25
C SER A 360 2.78 10.76 0.64
N PHE A 361 2.75 9.57 0.02
CA PHE A 361 3.79 8.55 0.23
C PHE A 361 5.18 8.99 -0.30
N ILE A 362 5.23 9.79 -1.37
CA ILE A 362 6.48 10.41 -1.84
C ILE A 362 6.98 11.46 -0.84
N ALA A 363 6.09 12.32 -0.34
CA ALA A 363 6.43 13.40 0.60
C ALA A 363 6.82 12.91 1.99
N ASP A 364 6.15 11.86 2.48
CA ASP A 364 6.51 11.11 3.69
C ASP A 364 7.88 10.44 3.55
N GLY A 365 8.34 10.15 2.33
CA GLY A 365 9.64 9.50 2.10
C GLY A 365 9.58 7.97 2.07
N LEU A 366 8.38 7.39 2.10
CA LEU A 366 8.13 5.94 2.02
C LEU A 366 8.78 5.30 0.77
N PHE A 367 9.00 6.06 -0.30
CA PHE A 367 9.68 5.61 -1.52
C PHE A 367 11.13 6.09 -1.66
N ASN A 368 11.79 6.47 -0.56
CA ASN A 368 13.20 6.85 -0.59
C ASN A 368 14.07 5.69 -1.12
N GLY A 369 14.93 6.00 -2.09
CA GLY A 369 15.74 5.00 -2.80
C GLY A 369 15.02 4.25 -3.94
N GLN A 370 13.72 4.42 -4.16
CA GLN A 370 13.00 3.71 -5.23
C GLN A 370 13.43 4.11 -6.64
N SER A 371 13.20 3.19 -7.58
CA SER A 371 13.50 3.42 -8.98
C SER A 371 12.54 4.42 -9.63
N GLN A 372 13.05 5.23 -10.56
CA GLN A 372 12.21 6.12 -11.39
C GLN A 372 11.16 5.34 -12.23
N SER A 373 11.38 4.06 -12.49
CA SER A 373 10.39 3.16 -13.10
C SER A 373 9.24 2.81 -12.16
N PHE A 374 9.51 2.58 -10.87
CA PHE A 374 8.49 2.37 -9.84
C PHE A 374 7.63 3.63 -9.70
N LEU A 375 8.27 4.79 -9.48
CA LEU A 375 7.57 6.06 -9.33
C LEU A 375 6.67 6.38 -10.52
N ARG A 376 7.14 6.16 -11.76
CA ARG A 376 6.31 6.31 -12.98
C ARG A 376 5.12 5.37 -13.03
N LEU A 377 5.25 4.13 -12.55
CA LEU A 377 4.17 3.15 -12.54
C LEU A 377 3.06 3.57 -11.57
N VAL A 378 3.40 3.78 -10.29
CA VAL A 378 2.39 4.13 -9.27
C VAL A 378 1.69 5.45 -9.60
N ASN A 379 2.43 6.44 -10.11
CA ASN A 379 1.87 7.69 -10.63
C ASN A 379 0.94 7.50 -11.86
N ALA A 380 1.21 6.52 -12.72
CA ALA A 380 0.37 6.24 -13.88
C ALA A 380 -0.94 5.56 -13.47
N LEU A 381 -0.89 4.63 -12.51
CA LEU A 381 -2.08 4.01 -11.92
C LEU A 381 -2.95 5.05 -11.21
N ALA A 382 -2.34 5.92 -10.39
CA ALA A 382 -3.04 7.00 -9.70
C ALA A 382 -3.77 7.94 -10.67
N ARG A 383 -3.08 8.45 -11.69
CA ARG A 383 -3.72 9.29 -12.73
C ARG A 383 -4.83 8.57 -13.50
N ALA A 384 -4.75 7.25 -13.68
CA ALA A 384 -5.80 6.50 -14.35
C ALA A 384 -7.06 6.37 -13.46
N ALA A 385 -6.90 6.11 -12.17
CA ALA A 385 -7.99 6.10 -11.20
C ALA A 385 -8.61 7.51 -11.01
N ASP A 386 -7.80 8.57 -11.01
CA ASP A 386 -8.31 9.95 -10.95
C ASP A 386 -9.05 10.36 -12.22
N ALA A 387 -8.62 9.86 -13.38
CA ALA A 387 -9.36 10.03 -14.64
C ALA A 387 -10.65 9.19 -14.74
N ALA A 388 -10.86 8.19 -13.88
CA ALA A 388 -12.08 7.39 -13.86
C ALA A 388 -13.31 8.26 -13.53
N GLN A 389 -14.39 8.07 -14.27
CA GLN A 389 -15.67 8.70 -14.02
C GLN A 389 -16.74 7.62 -13.92
N ARG A 390 -17.73 7.85 -13.06
CA ARG A 390 -18.89 6.98 -12.96
C ARG A 390 -19.70 7.10 -14.23
N GLU A 391 -19.86 5.99 -14.94
CA GLU A 391 -20.73 5.92 -16.11
C GLU A 391 -22.17 5.85 -15.59
N ASN A 392 -22.99 6.86 -15.93
CA ASN A 392 -24.42 6.78 -15.64
C ASN A 392 -25.03 5.73 -16.57
N GLY A 393 -25.74 4.74 -16.02
CA GLY A 393 -26.61 3.89 -16.82
C GLY A 393 -27.77 4.72 -17.38
N ASP A 394 -28.02 4.58 -18.68
CA ASP A 394 -29.23 5.10 -19.36
C ASP A 394 -30.50 4.35 -18.93
#